data_AF-A0AAJ1YKC6-F1
#
_entry.id   AF-A0AAJ1YKC6-F1
#
_cell.length_a   1.000
_cell.length_b   1.000
_cell.length_c   1.000
_cell.angle_alpha   90.00
_cell.angle_beta   90.00
_cell.angle_gamma   90.00
#
_symmetry.space_group_name_H-M   'P 1'
#
loop_
_entity.id
_entity.type
_entity.pdbx_description
1 polymer ?
#
loop_
_entity_poly.entity_id
_entity_poly.type
_entity_poly.pdbx_seq_one_letter_code
_entity_poly.pdbx_strand_id
1 'polypeptide(L)' 'MMEHKMWTVEIKGDQFAFTKFVDGREVITYGPMDKATASVFAVSIIQGFQTPALFVEVEGE' A
#
# COMPACT_ATOMS: atom_id res chain seq x y z
N MET A 1 -2.26 22.65 6.43
CA MET A 1 -1.61 22.30 5.15
C MET A 1 -2.25 21.01 4.66
N MET A 2 -2.52 20.85 3.37
CA MET A 2 -2.96 19.57 2.82
C MET A 2 -1.77 18.63 2.77
N GLU A 3 -1.92 17.42 3.33
CA GLU A 3 -0.90 16.35 3.26
C GLU A 3 -0.68 15.94 1.80
N HIS A 4 0.58 15.84 1.37
CA HIS A 4 0.91 15.35 0.03
C HIS A 4 1.03 13.82 0.06
N LYS A 5 0.03 13.13 -0.49
CA LYS A 5 -0.04 11.66 -0.53
C LYS A 5 0.41 11.14 -1.88
N MET A 6 1.34 10.19 -1.87
CA MET A 6 1.83 9.52 -3.07
C MET A 6 1.83 8.00 -2.85
N TRP A 7 1.58 7.25 -3.92
CA TRP A 7 1.73 5.80 -3.94
C TRP A 7 2.75 5.42 -5.01
N THR A 8 3.61 4.46 -4.69
CA THR A 8 4.51 3.82 -5.64
C THR A 8 4.17 2.34 -5.75
N VAL A 9 4.52 1.74 -6.89
CA VAL A 9 4.47 0.29 -7.09
C VAL A 9 5.85 -0.20 -7.51
N GLU A 10 6.36 -1.19 -6.80
CA GLU A 10 7.56 -1.94 -7.18
C GLU A 10 7.15 -3.26 -7.83
N ILE A 11 7.79 -3.61 -8.96
CA ILE A 11 7.52 -4.82 -9.72
C ILE A 11 8.80 -5.65 -9.82
N LYS A 12 8.78 -6.87 -9.29
CA LYS A 12 9.89 -7.83 -9.31
C LYS A 12 9.39 -9.16 -9.87
N GLY A 13 9.57 -9.36 -11.18
CA GLY A 13 8.96 -10.50 -11.88
C GLY A 13 7.44 -10.42 -11.79
N ASP A 14 6.82 -11.47 -11.26
CA ASP A 14 5.37 -11.55 -11.05
C ASP A 14 4.90 -11.08 -9.67
N GLN A 15 5.81 -10.49 -8.89
CA GLN A 15 5.52 -9.93 -7.57
C GLN A 15 5.43 -8.41 -7.61
N PHE A 16 4.45 -7.89 -6.87
CA PHE A 16 4.11 -6.47 -6.80
C PHE A 16 4.08 -6.01 -5.34
N ALA A 17 4.61 -4.83 -5.06
CA ALA A 17 4.49 -4.19 -3.74
C ALA A 17 4.08 -2.73 -3.91
N PHE A 18 3.19 -2.24 -3.05
CA PHE A 18 2.68 -0.87 -3.08
C PHE A 18 3.09 -0.13 -1.81
N THR A 19 3.72 1.03 -1.96
CA THR A 19 4.18 1.83 -0.83
C THR A 19 3.49 3.19 -0.83
N LYS A 20 2.95 3.57 0.33
CA LYS A 20 2.36 4.88 0.56
C LYS A 20 3.37 5.82 1.19
N PHE A 21 3.50 6.99 0.59
CA PHE A 21 4.26 8.10 1.13
C PHE A 21 3.32 9.23 1.54
N VAL A 22 3.60 9.82 2.71
CA VAL A 22 2.95 11.05 3.19
C VAL A 22 4.06 12.06 3.48
N ASP A 23 4.02 13.20 2.78
CA ASP A 23 5.05 14.26 2.88
C ASP A 23 6.48 13.71 2.68
N GLY A 24 6.61 12.79 1.73
CA GLY A 24 7.88 12.15 1.36
C GLY A 24 8.35 11.06 2.32
N ARG A 25 7.62 10.78 3.41
CA ARG A 25 7.93 9.69 4.34
C ARG A 25 7.15 8.45 3.99
N GLU A 26 7.82 7.31 3.95
CA GLU A 26 7.15 6.01 3.87
C GLU A 26 6.30 5.80 5.12
N VAL A 27 5.03 5.49 4.92
CA VAL A 27 4.08 5.23 6.01
C VAL A 27 3.69 3.77 6.06
N ILE A 28 3.52 3.14 4.90
CA ILE A 28 3.08 1.75 4.81
C ILE A 28 3.48 1.12 3.48
N THR A 29 3.85 -0.15 3.51
CA THR A 29 4.11 -0.98 2.34
C THR A 29 3.23 -2.23 2.38
N TYR A 30 2.60 -2.55 1.25
CA TYR A 30 1.76 -3.73 1.06
C TYR A 30 2.37 -4.63 -0.01
N GLY A 31 2.54 -5.91 0.30
CA GLY A 31 3.08 -6.93 -0.61
C GLY A 31 4.23 -7.72 0.01
N PRO A 32 4.92 -8.57 -0.78
CA PRO A 32 4.66 -8.83 -2.19
C PRO A 32 3.31 -9.52 -2.42
N MET A 33 2.66 -9.24 -3.55
CA MET A 33 1.42 -9.88 -4.00
C MET A 33 1.49 -10.26 -5.47
N ASP A 34 0.62 -11.18 -5.90
CA ASP A 34 0.49 -11.55 -7.30
C ASP A 34 -0.19 -10.46 -8.15
N LYS A 35 -0.17 -10.64 -9.48
CA LYS A 35 -0.74 -9.70 -10.44
C LYS A 35 -2.25 -9.46 -10.25
N ALA A 36 -3.01 -10.51 -9.89
CA ALA A 36 -4.46 -10.41 -9.75
C ALA A 36 -4.80 -9.53 -8.54
N THR A 37 -4.17 -9.80 -7.40
CA THR A 37 -4.28 -9.04 -6.16
C THR A 37 -3.80 -7.61 -6.37
N ALA A 38 -2.66 -7.41 -7.03
CA ALA A 38 -2.09 -6.10 -7.34
C ALA A 38 -3.05 -5.23 -8.18
N SER A 39 -3.77 -5.84 -9.12
CA SER A 39 -4.73 -5.13 -9.97
C SER A 39 -5.91 -4.60 -9.16
N VAL A 40 -6.46 -5.42 -8.25
CA VAL A 40 -7.53 -5.00 -7.33
C VAL A 40 -7.04 -3.91 -6.38
N PHE A 41 -5.81 -4.05 -5.88
CA PHE A 41 -5.19 -3.09 -4.97
C PHE A 41 -5.00 -1.72 -5.65
N ALA A 42 -4.49 -1.70 -6.87
CA ALA A 42 -4.29 -0.48 -7.65
C ALA A 42 -5.61 0.27 -7.91
N VAL A 43 -6.67 -0.46 -8.31
CA VAL A 43 -8.00 0.13 -8.51
C VAL A 43 -8.54 0.74 -7.21
N SER A 44 -8.37 0.03 -6.09
CA SER A 44 -8.82 0.49 -4.77
C SER A 44 -8.11 1.80 -4.36
N ILE A 45 -6.79 1.87 -4.54
CA ILE A 45 -6.01 3.09 -4.27
C ILE A 45 -6.53 4.28 -5.10
N ILE A 46 -6.72 4.09 -6.40
CA ILE A 46 -7.15 5.15 -7.34
C ILE A 46 -8.55 5.66 -6.97
N GLN A 47 -9.45 4.76 -6.56
CA GLN A 47 -10.80 5.11 -6.13
C GLN A 47 -10.85 5.74 -4.74
N GLY A 48 -9.71 5.83 -4.03
CA GLY A 48 -9.65 6.36 -2.68
C GLY A 48 -10.15 5.39 -1.61
N PHE A 49 -10.39 4.13 -1.95
CA PHE A 49 -10.67 3.09 -0.97
C PHE A 49 -9.41 2.82 -0.16
N GLN A 50 -9.47 3.10 1.13
CA GLN A 50 -8.45 2.63 2.04
C GLN A 50 -8.62 1.12 2.17
N THR A 51 -7.54 0.39 1.93
CA THR A 51 -7.52 -1.04 2.18
C THR A 51 -7.80 -1.27 3.67
N PRO A 52 -8.55 -2.32 4.04
CA PRO A 52 -8.79 -2.64 5.43
C PRO A 52 -7.44 -2.67 6.15
N ALA A 53 -7.28 -1.87 7.19
CA ALA A 53 -6.14 -2.04 8.07
C ALA A 53 -6.25 -3.45 8.63
N LEU A 54 -5.31 -4.33 8.28
CA LEU A 54 -5.06 -5.52 9.07
C LEU A 54 -4.64 -4.99 10.45
N PHE A 55 -5.56 -5.04 11.42
CA PHE A 55 -5.22 -4.89 12.82
C PHE A 55 -4.30 -6.06 13.16
N VAL A 56 -2.99 -5.82 13.08
CA VAL A 56 -2.03 -6.68 13.77
C VAL A 56 -1.98 -6.11 15.18
N GLU A 57 -2.69 -6.75 16.09
CA GLU A 57 -2.52 -6.52 17.52
C GLU A 57 -1.08 -6.92 17.84
N VAL A 58 -0.20 -5.92 18.00
CA VAL A 58 1.15 -6.18 18.48
C VAL A 58 0.98 -6.39 19.98
N GLU A 59 0.94 -7.65 20.41
CA GLU A 59 1.09 -7.97 21.83
C GLU A 59 2.41 -7.37 22.29
N GLY A 60 2.33 -6.32 23.11
CA GLY A 60 3.50 -5.73 23.75
C GLY A 60 3.93 -6.64 24.90
N GLU A 61 5.19 -7.08 24.86
CA GLU A 61 5.93 -7.56 26.04
C GLU A 61 6.30 -6.40 26.98
#